data_AF-A0A2L0F4E2-F1
#
_entry.id   AF-A0A2L0F4E2-F1
#
_cell.length_a   1.000
_cell.length_b   1.000
_cell.length_c   1.000
_cell.angle_alpha   90.00
_cell.angle_beta   90.00
_cell.angle_gamma   90.00
#
_symmetry.space_group_name_H-M   'P 1'
#
loop_
_entity.id
_entity.type
_entity.pdbx_description
1 polymer ?
#
loop_
_entity_poly.entity_id
_entity_poly.type
_entity_poly.pdbx_seq_one_letter_code
_entity_poly.pdbx_strand_id
1 'polypeptide(L)'
;MRFISVFSASVLFLLAACAPLDEDEGSDLPSSGDAQGAAIEGDDGDTAASAQRLDGSELAPKGPVGEWISPSCGTRKYARTIRFDARGTFLGQDLVSPCPPDVVCIWSGIVSTRGTYTVEEDTIFLSMLNHGAGPAAPFPTELGIDAETSAPVETDHEGNACVYEPYVETGPRPRPRG
;
A
#
# COMPACT_ATOMS: atom_id res chain seq x y z
N MET A 1 -6.46 27.91 35.87
CA MET A 1 -5.24 28.48 35.24
C MET A 1 -5.46 28.46 33.74
N ARG A 2 -5.43 29.62 33.07
CA ARG A 2 -5.68 29.77 31.63
C ARG A 2 -4.34 30.06 30.94
N PHE A 3 -3.91 29.19 30.03
CA PHE A 3 -2.77 29.48 29.15
C PHE A 3 -3.30 29.95 27.80
N ILE A 4 -3.03 31.21 27.48
CA ILE A 4 -3.24 31.82 26.18
C ILE A 4 -1.92 31.65 25.43
N SER A 5 -1.90 30.86 24.37
CA SER A 5 -0.73 30.75 23.50
C SER A 5 -1.02 31.45 22.18
N VAL A 6 -0.26 32.52 21.91
CA VAL A 6 -0.30 33.34 20.71
C VAL A 6 0.70 32.73 19.73
N PHE A 7 0.25 32.13 18.63
CA PHE A 7 1.14 31.74 17.54
C PHE A 7 1.16 32.84 16.47
N SER A 8 2.30 33.52 16.41
CA SER A 8 2.63 34.53 15.41
C SER A 8 2.97 33.86 14.09
N ALA A 9 2.32 34.32 13.03
CA ALA A 9 2.55 33.94 11.65
C ALA A 9 3.95 34.34 11.17
N SER A 10 4.53 33.53 10.28
CA SER A 10 5.55 33.97 9.32
C SER A 10 5.46 33.07 8.10
N VAL A 11 4.73 33.56 7.10
CA VAL A 11 4.66 33.03 5.75
C VAL A 11 5.88 33.57 5.00
N LEU A 12 6.83 32.70 4.65
CA LEU A 12 7.87 33.02 3.67
C LEU A 12 7.54 32.29 2.36
N PHE A 13 7.10 33.07 1.38
CA PHE A 13 6.99 32.67 -0.02
C PHE A 13 8.40 32.53 -0.61
N LEU A 14 8.80 31.31 -1.02
CA LEU A 14 9.92 31.11 -1.93
C LEU A 14 9.40 30.84 -3.34
N LEU A 15 9.67 31.78 -4.24
CA LEU A 15 9.63 31.62 -5.69
C LEU A 15 10.85 30.78 -6.12
N ALA A 16 10.63 29.57 -6.64
CA ALA A 16 11.67 28.78 -7.30
C ALA A 16 11.41 28.77 -8.81
N ALA A 17 12.44 29.18 -9.55
CA ALA A 17 12.46 29.35 -10.99
C ALA A 17 12.42 28.01 -11.77
N CYS A 18 11.79 28.03 -12.94
CA CYS A 18 11.82 26.96 -13.93
C CYS A 18 13.24 26.76 -14.49
N ALA A 19 13.69 25.50 -14.57
CA ALA A 19 14.80 25.08 -15.41
C ALA A 19 14.26 24.15 -16.53
N PRO A 20 14.82 24.21 -17.76
CA PRO A 20 14.41 23.35 -18.88
C PRO A 20 14.89 21.90 -18.70
N LEU A 21 14.09 20.97 -19.21
CA LEU A 21 14.36 19.53 -19.30
C LEU A 21 15.29 19.26 -20.49
N ASP A 22 16.45 18.65 -20.22
CA ASP A 22 17.29 18.01 -21.24
C ASP A 22 16.65 16.69 -21.70
N GLU A 23 16.60 16.50 -23.01
CA GLU A 23 16.13 15.30 -23.70
C GLU A 23 17.28 14.28 -23.75
N ASP A 24 17.17 13.18 -22.99
CA ASP A 24 18.14 12.09 -23.06
C ASP A 24 17.61 10.98 -23.99
N GLU A 25 18.18 10.95 -25.19
CA GLU A 25 17.93 10.01 -26.27
C GLU A 25 18.91 8.82 -26.12
N GLY A 26 18.35 7.62 -25.89
CA GLY A 26 19.01 6.36 -26.25
C GLY A 26 19.49 5.48 -25.10
N SER A 27 19.06 4.22 -25.11
CA SER A 27 19.92 3.05 -24.87
C SER A 27 19.15 1.75 -25.09
N ASP A 28 19.44 1.15 -26.23
CA ASP A 28 19.65 -0.28 -26.50
C ASP A 28 19.02 -1.35 -25.59
N LEU A 29 18.12 -2.13 -26.19
CA LEU A 29 17.64 -3.42 -25.68
C LEU A 29 18.68 -4.53 -25.95
N PRO A 30 19.19 -5.25 -24.94
CA PRO A 30 19.91 -6.48 -25.19
C PRO A 30 18.96 -7.66 -25.47
N SER A 31 19.35 -8.35 -26.54
CA SER A 31 18.84 -9.60 -27.10
C SER A 31 18.67 -10.73 -26.09
N SER A 32 17.61 -11.51 -26.33
CA SER A 32 17.29 -12.82 -25.77
C SER A 32 18.49 -13.77 -25.72
N GLY A 33 18.82 -14.25 -24.52
CA GLY A 33 19.71 -15.37 -24.29
C GLY A 33 18.91 -16.61 -23.89
N ASP A 34 18.97 -17.63 -24.75
CA ASP A 34 18.54 -19.00 -24.48
C ASP A 34 19.29 -19.59 -23.28
N ALA A 35 18.56 -20.05 -22.26
CA ALA A 35 19.12 -20.88 -21.19
C ALA A 35 18.57 -22.30 -21.30
N GLN A 36 19.47 -23.19 -21.72
CA GLN A 36 19.31 -24.61 -21.88
C GLN A 36 19.00 -25.30 -20.55
N GLY A 37 18.24 -26.40 -20.65
CA GLY A 37 17.89 -27.26 -19.53
C GLY A 37 19.07 -27.96 -18.88
N ALA A 38 18.89 -28.27 -17.59
CA ALA A 38 19.59 -29.33 -16.92
C ALA A 38 18.57 -30.05 -16.03
N ALA A 39 18.31 -31.32 -16.37
CA ALA A 39 17.64 -32.25 -15.48
C ALA A 39 18.55 -32.52 -14.29
N ILE A 40 18.01 -32.41 -13.08
CA ILE A 40 18.67 -32.86 -11.86
C ILE A 40 17.76 -33.91 -11.24
N GLU A 41 18.05 -35.17 -11.57
CA GLU A 41 17.59 -36.34 -10.80
C GLU A 41 18.55 -36.49 -9.60
N GLY A 42 18.03 -36.56 -8.38
CA GLY A 42 18.88 -36.85 -7.23
C GLY A 42 18.25 -36.68 -5.85
N ASP A 43 17.99 -37.83 -5.24
CA ASP A 43 18.25 -38.15 -3.83
C ASP A 43 17.13 -37.90 -2.79
N ASP A 44 16.40 -38.99 -2.52
CA ASP A 44 15.52 -39.22 -1.37
C ASP A 44 16.35 -39.30 -0.07
N GLY A 45 16.89 -38.17 0.36
CA GLY A 45 17.61 -38.02 1.62
C GLY A 45 16.65 -37.73 2.77
N ASP A 46 16.17 -38.79 3.40
CA ASP A 46 15.38 -38.86 4.64
C ASP A 46 16.12 -38.18 5.82
N THR A 47 16.24 -36.85 5.78
CA THR A 47 16.78 -36.05 6.86
C THR A 47 15.61 -35.58 7.69
N ALA A 48 15.33 -36.33 8.75
CA ALA A 48 14.54 -35.89 9.89
C ALA A 48 15.23 -34.70 10.58
N ALA A 49 15.22 -33.55 9.90
CA ALA A 49 15.53 -32.26 10.47
C ALA A 49 14.45 -32.01 11.52
N SER A 50 14.85 -32.24 12.76
CA SER A 50 14.10 -31.82 13.94
C SER A 50 13.71 -30.36 13.75
N ALA A 51 12.44 -30.15 13.37
CA ALA A 51 11.78 -28.87 13.41
C ALA A 51 11.79 -28.44 14.88
N GLN A 52 12.85 -27.75 15.28
CA GLN A 52 12.85 -26.96 16.49
C GLN A 52 11.68 -26.01 16.30
N ARG A 53 10.59 -26.30 17.00
CA ARG A 53 9.50 -25.35 17.18
C ARG A 53 10.19 -24.13 17.77
N LEU A 54 10.36 -23.11 16.93
CA LEU A 54 10.46 -21.75 17.39
C LEU A 54 9.15 -21.56 18.17
N ASP A 55 9.19 -21.82 19.47
CA ASP A 55 8.38 -21.12 20.46
C ASP A 55 8.83 -19.65 20.46
N GLY A 56 8.93 -19.07 19.26
CA GLY A 56 8.69 -17.68 19.00
C GLY A 56 7.21 -17.51 19.26
N SER A 57 6.90 -17.28 20.52
CA SER A 57 6.05 -16.15 20.86
C SER A 57 6.73 -14.88 20.33
N GLU A 58 6.92 -14.83 19.01
CA GLU A 58 7.12 -13.67 18.19
C GLU A 58 5.91 -12.84 18.54
N LEU A 59 6.12 -11.86 19.43
CA LEU A 59 5.15 -10.85 19.78
C LEU A 59 4.44 -10.52 18.49
N ALA A 60 3.19 -10.97 18.36
CA ALA A 60 2.41 -10.70 17.16
C ALA A 60 2.62 -9.22 16.88
N PRO A 61 3.25 -8.86 15.74
CA PRO A 61 3.82 -7.54 15.59
C PRO A 61 2.71 -6.55 15.92
N LYS A 62 2.92 -5.75 16.98
CA LYS A 62 2.01 -4.66 17.33
C LYS A 62 2.00 -3.74 16.11
N GLY A 63 0.96 -3.86 15.30
CA GLY A 63 0.95 -3.27 13.98
C GLY A 63 -0.27 -3.72 13.19
N PRO A 64 -0.50 -3.10 12.02
CA PRO A 64 -1.76 -3.20 11.28
C PRO A 64 -1.87 -4.50 10.47
N VAL A 65 -1.25 -5.60 10.90
CA VAL A 65 -1.27 -6.85 10.11
C VAL A 65 -2.71 -7.32 9.91
N GLY A 66 -3.07 -7.55 8.64
CA GLY A 66 -4.44 -7.82 8.24
C GLY A 66 -4.83 -7.10 6.98
N GLU A 67 -6.11 -7.19 6.63
CA GLU A 67 -6.70 -6.50 5.49
C GLU A 67 -7.71 -5.47 5.99
N TRP A 68 -7.65 -4.29 5.39
CA TRP A 68 -8.36 -3.10 5.83
C TRP A 68 -8.98 -2.39 4.64
N ILE A 69 -10.09 -1.69 4.87
CA ILE A 69 -10.80 -0.93 3.84
C ILE A 69 -11.15 0.47 4.33
N SER A 70 -10.97 1.45 3.45
CA SER A 70 -11.41 2.83 3.63
C SER A 70 -12.30 3.22 2.44
N PRO A 71 -13.62 3.42 2.64
CA PRO A 71 -14.56 3.72 1.55
C PRO A 71 -14.21 4.97 0.74
N SER A 72 -13.67 6.00 1.40
CA SER A 72 -13.24 7.26 0.79
C SER A 72 -12.37 8.04 1.76
N CYS A 73 -11.54 8.96 1.25
CA CYS A 73 -10.81 9.90 2.11
C CYS A 73 -10.54 11.23 1.39
N GLY A 74 -11.05 12.34 1.92
CA GLY A 74 -10.96 13.66 1.29
C GLY A 74 -11.40 13.68 -0.18
N THR A 75 -10.46 13.94 -1.08
CA THR A 75 -10.69 13.98 -2.54
C THR A 75 -10.79 12.58 -3.17
N ARG A 76 -10.27 11.53 -2.52
CA ARG A 76 -10.38 10.14 -2.98
C ARG A 76 -11.83 9.68 -2.85
N LYS A 77 -12.49 9.49 -4.00
CA LYS A 77 -13.90 9.04 -4.10
C LYS A 77 -14.07 7.52 -4.07
N TYR A 78 -13.01 6.78 -4.34
CA TYR A 78 -13.05 5.33 -4.50
C TYR A 78 -12.56 4.63 -3.24
N ALA A 79 -13.16 3.46 -2.96
CA ALA A 79 -12.73 2.62 -1.86
C ALA A 79 -11.29 2.15 -2.09
N ARG A 80 -10.51 2.17 -1.01
CA ARG A 80 -9.15 1.68 -0.96
C ARG A 80 -9.10 0.49 -0.01
N THR A 81 -8.58 -0.63 -0.47
CA THR A 81 -8.16 -1.71 0.41
C THR A 81 -6.66 -1.67 0.61
N ILE A 82 -6.20 -2.02 1.81
CA ILE A 82 -4.79 -2.19 2.10
C ILE A 82 -4.60 -3.45 2.93
N ARG A 83 -3.66 -4.29 2.51
CA ARG A 83 -3.29 -5.50 3.23
C ARG A 83 -1.84 -5.41 3.67
N PHE A 84 -1.63 -5.57 4.97
CA PHE A 84 -0.32 -5.62 5.59
C PHE A 84 0.02 -7.06 5.96
N ASP A 85 1.16 -7.55 5.48
CA ASP A 85 1.70 -8.86 5.80
C ASP A 85 2.71 -8.78 6.95
N ALA A 86 2.75 -9.79 7.82
CA ALA A 86 3.65 -9.84 8.97
C ALA A 86 5.14 -9.73 8.62
N ARG A 87 5.52 -9.95 7.36
CA ARG A 87 6.90 -9.81 6.86
C ARG A 87 7.27 -8.38 6.46
N GLY A 88 6.42 -7.38 6.75
CA GLY A 88 6.70 -5.98 6.44
C GLY A 88 6.44 -5.61 4.97
N THR A 89 5.54 -6.34 4.29
CA THR A 89 5.11 -6.02 2.92
C THR A 89 3.65 -5.58 2.90
N PHE A 90 3.27 -4.75 1.93
CA PHE A 90 1.87 -4.35 1.76
C PHE A 90 1.40 -4.43 0.31
N LEU A 91 0.09 -4.62 0.17
CA LEU A 91 -0.65 -4.51 -1.10
C LEU A 91 -1.81 -3.54 -0.89
N GLY A 92 -1.79 -2.42 -1.62
CA GLY A 92 -2.87 -1.45 -1.69
C GLY A 92 -3.64 -1.58 -2.99
N GLN A 93 -4.96 -1.44 -2.96
CA GLN A 93 -5.80 -1.47 -4.15
C GLN A 93 -6.88 -0.40 -4.09
N ASP A 94 -6.98 0.40 -5.15
CA ASP A 94 -8.09 1.34 -5.33
C ASP A 94 -9.12 0.75 -6.29
N LEU A 95 -10.36 0.62 -5.82
CA LEU A 95 -11.49 0.15 -6.60
C LEU A 95 -12.07 1.31 -7.42
N VAL A 96 -11.49 1.57 -8.60
CA VAL A 96 -11.99 2.59 -9.50
C VAL A 96 -13.25 2.06 -10.18
N SER A 97 -14.41 2.50 -9.65
CA SER A 97 -15.75 2.02 -10.00
C SER A 97 -16.00 2.03 -11.51
N PRO A 98 -16.80 1.06 -12.02
CA PRO A 98 -17.29 1.08 -13.39
C PRO A 98 -18.04 2.37 -13.70
N CYS A 99 -18.00 2.72 -14.97
CA CYS A 99 -18.60 3.94 -15.47
C CYS A 99 -20.10 3.97 -15.26
N PRO A 100 -20.66 5.17 -15.00
CA PRO A 100 -22.08 5.37 -15.17
C PRO A 100 -22.55 4.84 -16.54
N PRO A 101 -23.78 4.32 -16.65
CA PRO A 101 -24.35 3.99 -17.95
C PRO A 101 -24.24 5.21 -18.87
N ASP A 102 -23.92 4.95 -20.14
CA ASP A 102 -23.73 5.95 -21.19
C ASP A 102 -22.45 6.82 -21.09
N VAL A 103 -21.50 6.47 -20.20
CA VAL A 103 -20.20 7.14 -20.08
C VAL A 103 -19.06 6.16 -20.32
N VAL A 104 -18.06 6.57 -21.12
CA VAL A 104 -16.80 5.84 -21.27
C VAL A 104 -15.79 6.42 -20.30
N CYS A 105 -15.51 5.73 -19.21
CA CYS A 105 -14.30 5.95 -18.42
C CYS A 105 -13.23 5.02 -18.95
N ILE A 106 -12.09 5.62 -19.22
CA ILE A 106 -10.88 4.94 -19.69
C ILE A 106 -10.31 4.03 -18.59
N TRP A 107 -10.80 4.15 -17.34
CA TRP A 107 -10.19 3.57 -16.15
C TRP A 107 -11.21 2.83 -15.28
N SER A 108 -11.93 1.84 -15.82
CA SER A 108 -12.63 0.87 -14.96
C SER A 108 -11.64 -0.20 -14.53
N GLY A 109 -11.43 -0.41 -13.22
CA GLY A 109 -10.53 -1.47 -12.77
C GLY A 109 -9.99 -1.31 -11.36
N ILE A 110 -8.93 -2.07 -11.07
CA ILE A 110 -8.26 -2.10 -9.78
C ILE A 110 -6.85 -1.54 -9.99
N VAL A 111 -6.58 -0.36 -9.44
CA VAL A 111 -5.21 0.19 -9.43
C VAL A 111 -4.50 -0.41 -8.23
N SER A 112 -3.48 -1.24 -8.47
CA SER A 112 -2.73 -1.91 -7.42
C SER A 112 -1.38 -1.24 -7.18
N THR A 113 -1.07 -1.03 -5.91
CA THR A 113 0.21 -0.50 -5.41
C THR A 113 0.80 -1.53 -4.47
N ARG A 114 2.10 -1.79 -4.55
CA ARG A 114 2.78 -2.75 -3.68
C ARG A 114 4.08 -2.17 -3.15
N GLY A 115 4.48 -2.61 -1.96
CA GLY A 115 5.67 -2.08 -1.33
C GLY A 115 6.04 -2.79 -0.03
N THR A 116 6.94 -2.16 0.71
CA THR A 116 7.28 -2.53 2.08
C THR A 116 6.75 -1.49 3.05
N TYR A 117 6.59 -1.86 4.32
CA TYR A 117 6.23 -0.92 5.37
C TYR A 117 7.06 -1.14 6.62
N THR A 118 7.24 -0.06 7.37
CA THR A 118 7.76 -0.08 8.74
C THR A 118 6.74 0.59 9.66
N VAL A 119 6.79 0.25 10.95
CA VAL A 119 5.97 0.89 11.99
C VAL A 119 6.91 1.50 13.00
N GLU A 120 6.78 2.79 13.23
CA GLU A 120 7.52 3.53 14.25
C GLU A 120 6.50 4.24 15.15
N GLU A 121 6.49 3.91 16.43
CA GLU A 121 5.52 4.40 17.42
C GLU A 121 4.06 4.12 16.99
N ASP A 122 3.36 5.14 16.51
CA ASP A 122 1.96 5.13 16.06
C ASP A 122 1.83 5.46 14.57
N THR A 123 2.93 5.40 13.81
CA THR A 123 2.98 5.76 12.40
C THR A 123 3.48 4.59 11.55
N ILE A 124 2.78 4.32 10.45
CA ILE A 124 3.13 3.34 9.42
C ILE A 124 3.75 4.09 8.25
N PHE A 125 5.01 3.81 7.95
CA PHE A 125 5.71 4.36 6.80
C PHE A 125 5.68 3.38 5.64
N LEU A 126 5.24 3.83 4.47
CA LEU A 126 5.05 3.01 3.26
C LEU A 126 6.11 3.35 2.22
N SER A 127 6.90 2.34 1.84
CA SER A 127 7.85 2.43 0.73
C SER A 127 7.28 1.69 -0.48
N MET A 128 6.82 2.45 -1.48
CA MET A 128 6.24 1.91 -2.69
C MET A 128 7.32 1.36 -3.63
N LEU A 129 7.19 0.10 -4.05
CA LEU A 129 8.03 -0.47 -5.11
C LEU A 129 7.52 -0.07 -6.49
N ASN A 130 6.20 0.02 -6.62
CA ASN A 130 5.54 0.42 -7.85
C ASN A 130 4.45 1.44 -7.51
N HIS A 131 4.44 2.59 -8.18
CA HIS A 131 3.25 3.44 -8.23
C HIS A 131 2.28 2.85 -9.25
N GLY A 132 1.05 2.56 -8.85
CA GLY A 132 0.00 2.20 -9.81
C GLY A 132 -0.16 3.34 -10.82
N ALA A 133 0.10 3.07 -12.10
CA ALA A 133 -0.17 4.05 -13.16
C ALA A 133 -1.69 4.17 -13.33
N GLY A 134 -2.28 5.29 -12.91
CA GLY A 134 -3.71 5.51 -13.07
C GLY A 134 -4.21 6.83 -12.47
N PRO A 135 -5.47 7.19 -12.71
CA PRO A 135 -6.11 8.41 -12.22
C PRO A 135 -6.52 8.32 -10.75
N ALA A 136 -6.11 7.26 -10.06
CA ALA A 136 -6.37 7.11 -8.64
C ALA A 136 -5.70 8.27 -7.89
N ALA A 137 -6.31 8.69 -6.79
CA ALA A 137 -5.66 9.62 -5.88
C ALA A 137 -4.30 9.02 -5.45
N PRO A 138 -3.25 9.84 -5.24
CA PRO A 138 -1.97 9.35 -4.78
C PRO A 138 -2.11 8.39 -3.60
N PHE A 139 -1.31 7.32 -3.61
CA PHE A 139 -1.26 6.40 -2.48
C PHE A 139 -0.47 7.08 -1.35
N PRO A 140 -0.96 7.07 -0.10
CA PRO A 140 -0.27 7.70 1.02
C PRO A 140 1.10 7.04 1.22
N THR A 141 2.07 7.85 1.64
CA THR A 141 3.39 7.36 2.09
C THR A 141 3.43 7.12 3.59
N GLU A 142 2.44 7.64 4.33
CA GLU A 142 2.36 7.60 5.78
C GLU A 142 0.90 7.37 6.20
N LEU A 143 0.69 6.56 7.22
CA LEU A 143 -0.60 6.34 7.87
C LEU A 143 -0.40 6.41 9.39
N GLY A 144 -1.34 7.02 10.12
CA GLY A 144 -1.39 6.89 11.56
C GLY A 144 -1.94 5.51 11.98
N ILE A 145 -1.83 5.20 13.27
CA ILE A 145 -2.45 4.03 13.90
C ILE A 145 -3.43 4.52 14.96
N ASP A 146 -4.69 4.15 14.82
CA ASP A 146 -5.69 4.39 15.86
C ASP A 146 -5.36 3.55 17.10
N ALA A 147 -5.15 4.21 18.24
CA ALA A 147 -4.66 3.55 19.46
C ALA A 147 -5.66 2.55 20.07
N GLU A 148 -6.96 2.72 19.81
CA GLU A 148 -8.01 1.87 20.37
C GLU A 148 -8.21 0.58 19.55
N THR A 149 -8.22 0.72 18.22
CA THR A 149 -8.55 -0.37 17.29
C THR A 149 -7.33 -0.95 16.58
N SER A 150 -6.18 -0.29 16.69
CA SER A 150 -4.97 -0.56 15.88
C SER A 150 -5.20 -0.40 14.37
N ALA A 151 -6.28 0.28 13.97
CA ALA A 151 -6.59 0.50 12.57
C ALA A 151 -5.63 1.53 11.93
N PRO A 152 -5.24 1.32 10.67
CA PRO A 152 -4.59 2.38 9.90
C PRO A 152 -5.49 3.62 9.76
N VAL A 153 -4.88 4.79 9.78
CA VAL A 153 -5.56 6.08 9.62
C VAL A 153 -4.87 6.86 8.50
N GLU A 154 -5.61 7.17 7.44
CA GLU A 154 -5.16 8.08 6.38
C GLU A 154 -5.60 9.49 6.74
N THR A 155 -4.70 10.46 6.58
CA THR A 155 -5.03 11.89 6.78
C THR A 155 -5.14 12.55 5.43
N ASP A 156 -6.27 13.20 5.15
CA ASP A 156 -6.43 13.94 3.90
C ASP A 156 -5.68 15.29 3.92
N HIS A 157 -5.66 15.98 2.78
CA HIS A 157 -5.03 17.30 2.64
C HIS A 157 -5.62 18.42 3.51
N GLU A 158 -6.82 18.22 4.08
CA GLU A 158 -7.47 19.16 5.00
C GLU A 158 -7.16 18.81 6.47
N GLY A 159 -6.47 17.69 6.72
CA GLY A 159 -6.18 17.19 8.05
C GLY A 159 -7.27 16.30 8.65
N ASN A 160 -8.28 15.90 7.87
CA ASN A 160 -9.31 14.98 8.35
C ASN A 160 -8.77 13.55 8.41
N ALA A 161 -9.05 12.87 9.51
CA ALA A 161 -8.69 11.46 9.71
C ALA A 161 -9.73 10.52 9.08
N CYS A 162 -9.26 9.61 8.24
CA CYS A 162 -10.01 8.57 7.58
C CYS A 162 -9.56 7.22 8.14
N VAL A 163 -10.25 6.74 9.17
CA VAL A 163 -9.94 5.46 9.81
C VAL A 163 -10.35 4.31 8.89
N TYR A 164 -9.45 3.35 8.71
CA TYR A 164 -9.75 2.13 7.98
C TYR A 164 -10.53 1.16 8.87
N GLU A 165 -11.41 0.40 8.27
CA GLU A 165 -12.15 -0.67 8.96
C GLU A 165 -11.54 -2.03 8.59
N PRO A 166 -11.54 -3.02 9.50
CA PRO A 166 -11.17 -4.38 9.15
C PRO A 166 -11.99 -4.86 7.95
N TYR A 167 -11.33 -5.38 6.91
CA TYR A 167 -12.02 -5.89 5.75
C TYR A 167 -12.71 -7.21 6.12
N VAL A 168 -14.03 -7.15 6.29
CA VAL A 168 -14.86 -8.34 6.47
C VAL A 168 -15.42 -8.72 5.11
N GLU A 169 -15.05 -9.90 4.61
CA GLU A 169 -15.62 -10.43 3.37
C GLU A 169 -17.13 -10.67 3.58
N THR A 170 -17.95 -9.72 3.13
CA THR A 170 -19.40 -9.74 3.32
C THR A 170 -20.06 -10.59 2.23
N GLY A 171 -19.76 -11.89 2.21
CA GLY A 171 -20.54 -12.82 1.41
C GLY A 171 -19.89 -14.18 1.14
N PRO A 172 -20.69 -15.20 0.81
CA PRO A 172 -20.15 -16.44 0.29
C PRO A 172 -19.47 -16.16 -1.05
N ARG A 173 -18.16 -16.43 -1.14
CA ARG A 173 -17.45 -16.43 -2.43
C ARG A 173 -18.25 -17.28 -3.42
N PRO A 174 -18.64 -16.75 -4.59
CA PRO A 174 -19.27 -17.57 -5.60
C PRO A 174 -18.32 -18.72 -5.92
N ARG A 175 -18.79 -19.97 -5.72
CA ARG A 175 -17.96 -21.14 -6.03
C ARG A 175 -17.62 -21.08 -7.52
N PRO A 176 -16.37 -21.36 -7.91
CA PRO A 176 -16.05 -21.50 -9.32
C PRO A 176 -17.00 -22.52 -9.93
N ARG A 177 -17.72 -22.14 -11.01
CA ARG A 177 -18.48 -23.11 -11.80
C ARG A 177 -17.44 -23.95 -12.55
N GLY A 178 -17.32 -25.21 -12.15
CA GLY A 178 -16.58 -26.23 -12.91
C GLY A 178 -17.27 -26.58 -14.21
#